data_AF-A0A7W7VEC0-F1
#
_entry.id   AF-A0A7W7VEC0-F1
#
_cell.length_a   1.000
_cell.length_b   1.000
_cell.length_c   1.000
_cell.angle_alpha   90.00
_cell.angle_beta   90.00
_cell.angle_gamma   90.00
#
_symmetry.space_group_name_H-M   'P 1'
#
loop_
_entity.id
_entity.type
_entity.pdbx_description
1 polymer ?
#
loop_
_entity_poly.entity_id
_entity_poly.type
_entity_poly.pdbx_seq_one_letter_code
_entity_poly.pdbx_strand_id
1 'polypeptide(L)'
;MSNIVDPSTFVDGHTFSFQSQPYLRDLFEAVASGRLPLVLVLGAGVSMNASLPSWRSLITKMAGAIDDEALRRMAVRDSSDPMRKAEIVLNLVKQGNVNVQDHEVIRDALYHKNATVVPGQLANSLARLIYTHRSHVKVLTTNFDDIIEKALYGYFDISRVGSYSISQVDAWAEWGRTNGNIGVMHLHGLVRQGKDPEEPIILTESQFLKYGSRVRAAISDTIDGACTIFVGLSMSDPNLIGPLYQSAKSSSPRFALVVPGLEAGASVEESARYAIGSARYLEEKLNLRPIFLRSYSQLNQVISDLALASVEPDRYLTDGSLVYNERLSRALDMCYTAIGCGPDDWVPYGEAGVAFNDRLYQALNAPGGPLDVLKRLSPLYRNTKLGGPGGENFGLSLWLRTRESLATRESYSLCMVGTSAFTHREEWSMRREVPVSADTPFSAAQAIFQGSRQVANVVPSPTSQIWRGVVAAPVLLVASGSDKNINGEPADILTIGAITLNSTHLVTDLEDGKEPDPEEVSIIKRLKAAHYDELIGSLQKAAEFVLDPG
;
A
#
# COMPACT_ATOMS: atom_id res chain seq x y z
N MET A 1 7.05 20.39 -25.00
CA MET A 1 6.59 20.59 -23.61
C MET A 1 6.72 19.24 -22.93
N SER A 2 7.22 19.18 -21.68
CA SER A 2 7.29 17.90 -20.95
C SER A 2 5.87 17.41 -20.66
N ASN A 3 5.64 16.11 -20.76
CA ASN A 3 4.36 15.48 -20.44
C ASN A 3 4.26 15.09 -18.95
N ILE A 4 5.28 15.43 -18.15
CA ILE A 4 5.24 15.29 -16.70
C ILE A 4 4.30 16.36 -16.12
N VAL A 5 3.49 15.97 -15.14
CA VAL A 5 2.59 16.87 -14.41
C VAL A 5 3.36 18.06 -13.83
N ASP A 6 2.76 19.25 -13.88
CA ASP A 6 3.34 20.42 -13.22
C ASP A 6 3.11 20.39 -11.70
N PRO A 7 4.00 20.98 -10.89
CA PRO A 7 3.88 20.95 -9.43
C PRO A 7 2.57 21.54 -8.89
N SER A 8 2.04 22.61 -9.50
CA SER A 8 0.76 23.19 -9.08
C SER A 8 -0.39 22.23 -9.29
N THR A 9 -0.49 21.58 -10.46
CA THR A 9 -1.49 20.55 -10.74
C THR A 9 -1.32 19.33 -9.83
N PHE A 10 -0.09 18.96 -9.48
CA PHE A 10 0.13 17.89 -8.50
C PHE A 10 -0.44 18.24 -7.11
N VAL A 11 -0.27 19.48 -6.65
CA VAL A 11 -0.69 19.95 -5.32
C VAL A 11 -2.19 20.28 -5.26
N ASP A 12 -2.71 20.93 -6.30
CA ASP A 12 -4.06 21.51 -6.30
C ASP A 12 -5.06 20.77 -7.21
N GLY A 13 -4.59 19.91 -8.14
CA GLY A 13 -5.42 19.25 -9.15
C GLY A 13 -5.45 17.71 -9.11
N HIS A 14 -6.26 17.11 -9.97
CA HIS A 14 -6.52 15.67 -9.95
C HIS A 14 -5.36 14.92 -10.59
N THR A 15 -4.49 14.36 -9.76
CA THR A 15 -3.32 13.60 -10.22
C THR A 15 -3.73 12.33 -10.97
N PHE A 16 -4.78 11.63 -10.56
CA PHE A 16 -5.27 10.47 -11.30
C PHE A 16 -6.20 10.91 -12.44
N SER A 17 -5.71 11.73 -13.38
CA SER A 17 -6.47 12.23 -14.53
C SER A 17 -5.68 12.06 -15.82
N PHE A 18 -6.34 11.57 -16.86
CA PHE A 18 -5.74 11.48 -18.20
C PHE A 18 -5.48 12.84 -18.83
N GLN A 19 -6.19 13.89 -18.39
CA GLN A 19 -5.98 15.25 -18.87
C GLN A 19 -4.74 15.86 -18.22
N SER A 20 -4.59 15.70 -16.91
CA SER A 20 -3.49 16.27 -16.13
C SER A 20 -2.19 15.47 -16.22
N GLN A 21 -2.27 14.16 -16.51
CA GLN A 21 -1.12 13.27 -16.66
C GLN A 21 -1.21 12.45 -17.95
N PRO A 22 -0.73 12.97 -19.10
CA PRO A 22 -0.75 12.24 -20.37
C PRO A 22 -0.05 10.87 -20.29
N TYR A 23 1.04 10.75 -19.51
CA TYR A 23 1.71 9.46 -19.30
C TYR A 23 0.85 8.41 -18.59
N LEU A 24 -0.12 8.84 -17.77
CA LEU A 24 -1.09 7.92 -17.19
C LEU A 24 -1.98 7.32 -18.30
N ARG A 25 -2.45 8.15 -19.24
CA ARG A 25 -3.22 7.66 -20.39
C ARG A 25 -2.41 6.71 -21.26
N ASP A 26 -1.18 7.10 -21.61
CA ASP A 26 -0.26 6.27 -22.39
C ASP A 26 -0.04 4.89 -21.75
N LEU A 27 0.08 4.84 -20.42
CA LEU A 27 0.24 3.60 -19.67
C LEU A 27 -0.99 2.69 -19.85
N PHE A 28 -2.19 3.24 -19.66
CA PHE A 28 -3.43 2.49 -19.81
C PHE A 28 -3.63 1.99 -21.25
N GLU A 29 -3.36 2.83 -22.25
CA GLU A 29 -3.45 2.44 -23.66
C GLU A 29 -2.42 1.35 -24.02
N ALA A 30 -1.17 1.48 -23.55
CA ALA A 30 -0.12 0.51 -23.80
C ALA A 30 -0.46 -0.87 -23.22
N VAL A 31 -0.89 -0.91 -21.95
CA VAL A 31 -1.22 -2.15 -21.24
C VAL A 31 -2.49 -2.79 -21.80
N ALA A 32 -3.58 -2.03 -21.93
CA ALA A 32 -4.86 -2.57 -22.38
C ALA A 32 -4.82 -3.06 -23.84
N SER A 33 -3.96 -2.46 -24.68
CA SER A 33 -3.83 -2.90 -26.08
C SER A 33 -3.26 -4.31 -26.23
N GLY A 34 -2.51 -4.81 -25.24
CA GLY A 34 -1.86 -6.12 -25.27
C GLY A 34 -0.87 -6.33 -26.43
N ARG A 35 -0.46 -5.26 -27.13
CA ARG A 35 0.40 -5.38 -28.33
C ARG A 35 1.84 -5.75 -28.02
N LEU A 36 2.33 -5.37 -26.84
CA LEU A 36 3.68 -5.67 -26.36
C LEU A 36 3.58 -6.59 -25.13
N PRO A 37 4.56 -7.48 -24.91
CA PRO A 37 4.69 -8.19 -23.64
C PRO A 37 4.77 -7.19 -22.48
N LEU A 38 4.19 -7.56 -21.34
CA LEU A 38 4.23 -6.76 -20.12
C LEU A 38 5.38 -7.22 -19.22
N VAL A 39 6.17 -6.28 -18.72
CA VAL A 39 7.20 -6.53 -17.71
C VAL A 39 6.88 -5.70 -16.48
N LEU A 40 6.79 -6.37 -15.34
CA LEU A 40 6.63 -5.72 -14.04
C LEU A 40 7.97 -5.80 -13.29
N VAL A 41 8.47 -4.64 -12.87
CA VAL A 41 9.67 -4.54 -12.03
C VAL A 41 9.26 -4.04 -10.66
N LEU A 42 9.36 -4.90 -9.66
CA LEU A 42 8.77 -4.73 -8.33
C LEU A 42 9.85 -4.47 -7.27
N GLY A 43 9.68 -3.39 -6.51
CA GLY A 43 10.52 -3.05 -5.38
C GLY A 43 9.84 -3.18 -4.02
N ALA A 44 10.54 -2.73 -2.99
CA ALA A 44 10.13 -2.93 -1.59
C ALA A 44 8.77 -2.31 -1.26
N GLY A 45 8.33 -1.28 -2.01
CA GLY A 45 7.00 -0.69 -1.85
C GLY A 45 5.85 -1.68 -2.02
N VAL A 46 6.04 -2.76 -2.81
CA VAL A 46 5.04 -3.85 -2.94
C VAL A 46 4.87 -4.61 -1.62
N SER A 47 5.98 -4.85 -0.93
CA SER A 47 6.03 -5.61 0.32
C SER A 47 5.70 -4.77 1.55
N MET A 48 5.86 -3.44 1.48
CA MET A 48 5.52 -2.52 2.58
C MET A 48 4.03 -2.57 2.95
N ASN A 49 3.15 -2.82 1.99
CA ASN A 49 1.72 -3.00 2.23
C ASN A 49 1.38 -4.30 2.98
N ALA A 50 2.34 -5.23 3.07
CA ALA A 50 2.34 -6.41 3.93
C ALA A 50 3.12 -6.20 5.25
N SER A 51 3.38 -4.94 5.63
CA SER A 51 4.15 -4.55 6.81
C SER A 51 5.62 -4.98 6.81
N LEU A 52 6.19 -5.29 5.64
CA LEU A 52 7.63 -5.53 5.50
C LEU A 52 8.41 -4.22 5.38
N PRO A 53 9.67 -4.17 5.87
CA PRO A 53 10.48 -2.96 5.81
C PRO A 53 10.87 -2.57 4.38
N SER A 54 11.01 -1.25 4.15
CA SER A 54 11.77 -0.74 3.01
C SER A 54 13.25 -1.12 3.12
N TRP A 55 14.03 -1.00 2.03
CA TRP A 55 15.46 -1.32 2.04
C TRP A 55 16.25 -0.58 3.14
N ARG A 56 16.04 0.73 3.30
CA ARG A 56 16.68 1.52 4.36
C ARG A 56 16.26 1.04 5.75
N SER A 57 14.98 0.72 5.92
CA SER A 57 14.45 0.21 7.19
C SER A 57 14.98 -1.18 7.51
N LEU A 58 15.17 -2.03 6.50
CA LEU A 58 15.75 -3.37 6.63
C LEU A 58 17.17 -3.28 7.19
N ILE A 59 18.03 -2.45 6.58
CA ILE A 59 19.42 -2.28 7.06
C ILE A 59 19.44 -1.73 8.48
N THR A 60 18.57 -0.76 8.81
CA THR A 60 18.44 -0.24 10.17
C THR A 60 18.02 -1.33 11.16
N LYS A 61 17.08 -2.22 10.78
CA LYS A 61 16.69 -3.38 11.61
C LYS A 61 17.83 -4.39 11.75
N MET A 62 18.60 -4.65 10.69
CA MET A 62 19.77 -5.53 10.73
C MET A 62 20.83 -5.06 11.72
N ALA A 63 20.99 -3.74 11.90
CA ALA A 63 21.90 -3.19 12.91
C ALA A 63 21.52 -3.60 14.35
N GLY A 64 20.27 -4.02 14.58
CA GLY A 64 19.82 -4.61 15.85
C GLY A 64 20.53 -5.92 16.22
N ALA A 65 21.09 -6.63 15.24
CA ALA A 65 21.86 -7.85 15.47
C ALA A 65 23.32 -7.60 15.91
N ILE A 66 23.76 -6.34 16.00
CA ILE A 66 25.08 -5.98 16.52
C ILE A 66 25.04 -6.08 18.05
N ASP A 67 25.91 -6.93 18.61
CA ASP A 67 25.99 -7.18 20.06
C ASP A 67 26.49 -5.96 20.85
N ASP A 68 27.44 -5.20 20.29
CA ASP A 68 27.99 -4.00 20.93
C ASP A 68 27.03 -2.80 20.79
N GLU A 69 26.53 -2.29 21.92
CA GLU A 69 25.57 -1.18 21.98
C GLU A 69 26.12 0.14 21.39
N ALA A 70 27.41 0.43 21.57
CA ALA A 70 28.00 1.65 21.03
C ALA A 70 28.08 1.56 19.50
N LEU A 71 28.56 0.44 18.97
CA LEU A 71 28.62 0.18 17.54
C LEU A 71 27.23 0.13 16.90
N ARG A 72 26.26 -0.50 17.56
CA ARG A 72 24.85 -0.51 17.13
C ARG A 72 24.29 0.90 16.97
N ARG A 73 24.47 1.77 17.97
CA ARG A 73 24.00 3.16 17.89
C ARG A 73 24.68 3.95 16.78
N MET A 74 25.98 3.71 16.55
CA MET A 74 26.71 4.32 15.44
C MET A 74 26.17 3.84 14.09
N ALA A 75 25.97 2.52 13.92
CA ALA A 75 25.42 1.94 12.70
C ALA A 75 24.01 2.44 12.40
N VAL A 76 23.13 2.58 13.40
CA VAL A 76 21.78 3.14 13.19
C VAL A 76 21.85 4.57 12.65
N ARG A 77 22.75 5.41 13.17
CA ARG A 77 22.94 6.82 12.78
C ARG A 77 23.75 7.03 11.50
N ASP A 78 24.38 5.97 10.97
CA ASP A 78 25.17 6.05 9.74
C ASP A 78 24.28 6.45 8.56
N SER A 79 24.63 7.58 7.93
CA SER A 79 23.98 8.15 6.76
C SER A 79 24.68 7.83 5.44
N SER A 80 25.67 6.92 5.47
CA SER A 80 26.33 6.38 4.28
C SER A 80 25.33 5.76 3.31
N ASP A 81 25.79 5.57 2.07
CA ASP A 81 25.04 4.84 1.05
C ASP A 81 24.51 3.49 1.60
N PRO A 82 23.25 3.11 1.33
CA PRO A 82 22.65 1.89 1.86
C PRO A 82 23.46 0.61 1.61
N MET A 83 24.09 0.45 0.45
CA MET A 83 24.86 -0.76 0.13
C MET A 83 26.13 -0.86 0.97
N ARG A 84 26.78 0.29 1.21
CA ARG A 84 27.96 0.37 2.09
C ARG A 84 27.59 0.20 3.55
N LYS A 85 26.49 0.80 3.98
CA LYS A 85 25.97 0.62 5.34
C LYS A 85 25.63 -0.85 5.62
N ALA A 86 25.03 -1.55 4.67
CA ALA A 86 24.75 -2.98 4.78
C ALA A 86 26.04 -3.81 4.94
N GLU A 87 27.07 -3.50 4.16
CA GLU A 87 28.40 -4.13 4.28
C GLU A 87 28.99 -3.93 5.68
N ILE A 88 28.95 -2.71 6.22
CA ILE A 88 29.44 -2.40 7.56
C ILE A 88 28.66 -3.18 8.62
N VAL A 89 27.32 -3.15 8.57
CA VAL A 89 26.46 -3.83 9.52
C VAL A 89 26.76 -5.33 9.55
N LEU A 90 26.79 -6.00 8.40
CA LEU A 90 27.06 -7.44 8.34
C LEU A 90 28.45 -7.81 8.86
N ASN A 91 29.47 -6.98 8.56
CA ASN A 91 30.82 -7.20 9.09
C ASN A 91 30.87 -7.05 10.62
N LEU A 92 30.19 -6.04 11.19
CA LEU A 92 30.11 -5.86 12.65
C LEU A 92 29.38 -7.01 13.34
N VAL A 93 28.28 -7.50 12.75
CA VAL A 93 27.55 -8.68 13.27
C VAL A 93 28.45 -9.92 13.29
N LYS A 94 29.20 -10.18 12.20
CA LYS A 94 30.14 -11.31 12.11
C LYS A 94 31.34 -11.20 13.04
N GLN A 95 31.75 -9.99 13.43
CA GLN A 95 32.79 -9.80 14.45
C GLN A 95 32.33 -10.26 15.84
N GLY A 96 31.04 -10.08 16.17
CA GLY A 96 30.43 -10.58 17.41
C GLY A 96 30.15 -12.09 17.36
N ASN A 97 29.73 -12.60 16.19
CA ASN A 97 29.42 -14.01 15.99
C ASN A 97 29.85 -14.50 14.60
N VAL A 98 31.00 -15.18 14.51
CA VAL A 98 31.59 -15.61 13.24
C VAL A 98 30.75 -16.64 12.48
N ASN A 99 29.85 -17.35 13.16
CA ASN A 99 29.05 -18.42 12.55
C ASN A 99 27.78 -17.92 11.86
N VAL A 100 27.37 -16.67 12.12
CA VAL A 100 26.12 -16.10 11.56
C VAL A 100 26.23 -15.88 10.06
N GLN A 101 25.21 -16.34 9.33
CA GLN A 101 25.14 -16.15 7.88
C GLN A 101 24.37 -14.87 7.53
N ASP A 102 24.73 -14.22 6.43
CA ASP A 102 24.11 -12.94 6.03
C ASP A 102 22.58 -13.07 5.86
N HIS A 103 22.14 -14.18 5.28
CA HIS A 103 20.72 -14.45 5.06
C HIS A 103 19.94 -14.64 6.37
N GLU A 104 20.58 -15.05 7.47
CA GLU A 104 19.93 -15.15 8.78
C GLU A 104 19.67 -13.77 9.36
N VAL A 105 20.66 -12.88 9.28
CA VAL A 105 20.53 -11.47 9.70
C VAL A 105 19.45 -10.76 8.89
N ILE A 106 19.42 -10.98 7.57
CA ILE A 106 18.39 -10.42 6.68
C ILE A 106 17.02 -10.99 7.05
N ARG A 107 16.89 -12.31 7.23
CA ARG A 107 15.62 -12.95 7.57
C ARG A 107 15.04 -12.41 8.88
N ASP A 108 15.86 -12.29 9.91
CA ASP A 108 15.45 -11.80 11.23
C ASP A 108 15.07 -10.30 11.21
N ALA A 109 15.71 -9.52 10.34
CA ALA A 109 15.37 -8.11 10.15
C ALA A 109 14.12 -7.91 9.27
N LEU A 110 13.89 -8.82 8.32
CA LEU A 110 12.78 -8.78 7.38
C LEU A 110 11.47 -9.25 8.03
N TYR A 111 11.50 -10.37 8.75
CA TYR A 111 10.32 -11.00 9.33
C TYR A 111 10.28 -10.86 10.86
N HIS A 112 9.13 -10.45 11.38
CA HIS A 112 8.88 -10.49 12.82
C HIS A 112 8.75 -11.94 13.31
N LYS A 113 9.42 -12.28 14.42
CA LYS A 113 9.32 -13.61 15.04
C LYS A 113 7.84 -13.91 15.36
N ASN A 114 7.33 -15.01 14.83
CA ASN A 114 5.94 -15.49 14.97
C ASN A 114 4.84 -14.71 14.20
N ALA A 115 5.20 -13.76 13.32
CA ALA A 115 4.22 -13.16 12.42
C ALA A 115 4.08 -13.98 11.14
N THR A 116 2.85 -14.30 10.75
CA THR A 116 2.55 -14.77 9.39
C THR A 116 2.40 -13.54 8.50
N VAL A 117 3.21 -13.45 7.45
CA VAL A 117 3.14 -12.33 6.52
C VAL A 117 2.23 -12.69 5.35
N VAL A 118 1.15 -11.93 5.21
CA VAL A 118 0.14 -12.08 4.17
C VAL A 118 0.27 -10.97 3.12
N PRO A 119 -0.09 -11.22 1.85
CA PRO A 119 -0.05 -10.20 0.82
C PRO A 119 -0.92 -8.98 1.14
N GLY A 120 -0.36 -7.79 0.88
CA GLY A 120 -1.11 -6.54 0.89
C GLY A 120 -1.97 -6.37 -0.36
N GLN A 121 -2.82 -5.35 -0.34
CA GLN A 121 -3.70 -4.96 -1.45
C GLN A 121 -2.93 -4.73 -2.76
N LEU A 122 -1.76 -4.07 -2.71
CA LEU A 122 -0.95 -3.82 -3.91
C LEU A 122 -0.47 -5.13 -4.56
N ALA A 123 0.02 -6.09 -3.76
CA ALA A 123 0.45 -7.39 -4.28
C ALA A 123 -0.74 -8.17 -4.88
N ASN A 124 -1.92 -8.08 -4.26
CA ASN A 124 -3.15 -8.69 -4.80
C ASN A 124 -3.61 -8.04 -6.11
N SER A 125 -3.53 -6.71 -6.24
CA SER A 125 -3.84 -6.01 -7.49
C SER A 125 -2.84 -6.36 -8.61
N LEU A 126 -1.55 -6.48 -8.27
CA LEU A 126 -0.53 -6.95 -9.20
C LEU A 126 -0.81 -8.39 -9.66
N ALA A 127 -1.15 -9.30 -8.74
CA ALA A 127 -1.50 -10.69 -9.07
C ALA A 127 -2.72 -10.74 -10.01
N ARG A 128 -3.73 -9.90 -9.79
CA ARG A 128 -4.90 -9.77 -10.67
C ARG A 128 -4.50 -9.30 -12.07
N LEU A 129 -3.66 -8.27 -12.18
CA LEU A 129 -3.15 -7.78 -13.46
C LEU A 129 -2.34 -8.86 -14.20
N ILE A 130 -1.46 -9.58 -13.48
CA ILE A 130 -0.69 -10.69 -14.02
C ILE A 130 -1.62 -11.79 -14.55
N TYR A 131 -2.68 -12.13 -13.80
CA TYR A 131 -3.66 -13.11 -14.23
C TYR A 131 -4.40 -12.70 -15.51
N THR A 132 -4.74 -11.43 -15.67
CA THR A 132 -5.42 -10.93 -16.88
C THR A 132 -4.55 -11.10 -18.14
N HIS A 133 -3.24 -10.93 -18.03
CA HIS A 133 -2.30 -11.02 -19.16
C HIS A 133 -1.63 -12.41 -19.30
N ARG A 134 -1.73 -13.27 -18.28
CA ARG A 134 -1.24 -14.66 -18.24
C ARG A 134 0.25 -14.75 -18.62
N SER A 135 0.59 -15.65 -19.56
CA SER A 135 1.96 -15.94 -20.00
C SER A 135 2.62 -14.79 -20.79
N HIS A 136 1.91 -13.68 -21.03
CA HIS A 136 2.47 -12.49 -21.67
C HIS A 136 3.04 -11.49 -20.65
N VAL A 137 3.19 -11.90 -19.39
CA VAL A 137 3.81 -11.10 -18.32
C VAL A 137 5.08 -11.74 -17.80
N LYS A 138 6.11 -10.92 -17.62
CA LYS A 138 7.31 -11.27 -16.85
C LYS A 138 7.38 -10.43 -15.59
N VAL A 139 7.78 -11.06 -14.48
CA VAL A 139 7.91 -10.40 -13.18
C VAL A 139 9.37 -10.44 -12.74
N LEU A 140 9.94 -9.26 -12.54
CA LEU A 140 11.24 -9.04 -11.92
C LEU A 140 11.02 -8.40 -10.55
N THR A 141 11.78 -8.79 -9.54
CA THR A 141 11.77 -8.12 -8.24
C THR A 141 13.15 -7.99 -7.64
N THR A 142 13.37 -6.90 -6.91
CA THR A 142 14.56 -6.68 -6.08
C THR A 142 14.30 -7.02 -4.61
N ASN A 143 13.11 -7.53 -4.29
CA ASN A 143 12.73 -7.90 -2.93
C ASN A 143 13.27 -9.29 -2.55
N PHE A 144 13.58 -9.45 -1.27
CA PHE A 144 14.01 -10.73 -0.70
C PHE A 144 12.84 -11.59 -0.22
N ASP A 145 11.63 -11.08 -0.14
CA ASP A 145 10.46 -11.81 0.33
C ASP A 145 9.68 -12.51 -0.80
N ASP A 146 8.72 -13.36 -0.44
CA ASP A 146 7.85 -14.12 -1.35
C ASP A 146 6.40 -13.59 -1.40
N ILE A 147 6.20 -12.28 -1.16
CA ILE A 147 4.86 -11.70 -1.04
C ILE A 147 4.10 -11.73 -2.35
N ILE A 148 4.77 -11.50 -3.48
CA ILE A 148 4.11 -11.52 -4.78
C ILE A 148 3.68 -12.95 -5.16
N GLU A 149 4.48 -13.98 -4.84
CA GLU A 149 4.09 -15.37 -5.06
C GLU A 149 2.90 -15.77 -4.20
N LYS A 150 2.90 -15.37 -2.93
CA LYS A 150 1.76 -15.60 -2.03
C LYS A 150 0.48 -14.95 -2.57
N ALA A 151 0.57 -13.78 -3.19
CA ALA A 151 -0.56 -13.15 -3.87
C ALA A 151 -0.99 -13.94 -5.12
N LEU A 152 -0.03 -14.41 -5.93
CA LEU A 152 -0.29 -15.20 -7.12
C LEU A 152 -0.96 -16.54 -6.81
N TYR A 153 -0.73 -17.15 -5.65
CA TYR A 153 -1.42 -18.39 -5.24
C TYR A 153 -2.94 -18.21 -5.09
N GLY A 154 -3.44 -16.97 -4.94
CA GLY A 154 -4.89 -16.70 -4.98
C GLY A 154 -5.49 -16.76 -6.39
N TYR A 155 -4.65 -16.71 -7.43
CA TYR A 155 -5.07 -16.64 -8.83
C TYR A 155 -4.60 -17.83 -9.67
N PHE A 156 -3.56 -18.53 -9.22
CA PHE A 156 -2.93 -19.63 -9.94
C PHE A 156 -2.71 -20.82 -9.01
N ASP A 157 -2.75 -22.03 -9.57
CA ASP A 157 -2.26 -23.22 -8.87
C ASP A 157 -0.80 -23.00 -8.42
N ILE A 158 -0.47 -23.41 -7.19
CA ILE A 158 0.88 -23.24 -6.62
C ILE A 158 1.96 -23.84 -7.54
N SER A 159 1.66 -24.96 -8.23
CA SER A 159 2.59 -25.61 -9.15
C SER A 159 2.88 -24.83 -10.43
N ARG A 160 2.12 -23.76 -10.71
CA ARG A 160 2.30 -22.88 -11.89
C ARG A 160 3.07 -21.61 -11.56
N VAL A 161 3.35 -21.35 -10.29
CA VAL A 161 4.08 -20.17 -9.83
C VAL A 161 5.47 -20.62 -9.37
N GLY A 162 6.50 -20.17 -10.08
CA GLY A 162 7.90 -20.47 -9.74
C GLY A 162 8.65 -19.22 -9.31
N SER A 163 9.48 -19.33 -8.27
CA SER A 163 10.46 -18.31 -7.91
C SER A 163 11.83 -18.71 -8.41
N TYR A 164 12.62 -17.74 -8.85
CA TYR A 164 13.94 -17.95 -9.42
C TYR A 164 14.89 -16.87 -8.96
N SER A 165 16.10 -17.25 -8.59
CA SER A 165 17.20 -16.29 -8.37
C SER A 165 17.88 -15.91 -9.70
N ILE A 166 18.72 -14.87 -9.67
CA ILE A 166 19.55 -14.49 -10.81
C ILE A 166 20.48 -15.63 -11.29
N SER A 167 20.76 -16.63 -10.45
CA SER A 167 21.54 -17.80 -10.86
C SER A 167 20.78 -18.72 -11.85
N GLN A 168 19.46 -18.61 -11.91
CA GLN A 168 18.53 -19.49 -12.62
C GLN A 168 17.79 -18.80 -13.79
N VAL A 169 18.36 -17.74 -14.37
CA VAL A 169 17.76 -16.95 -15.47
C VAL A 169 17.28 -17.82 -16.64
N ASP A 170 18.07 -18.83 -17.05
CA ASP A 170 17.68 -19.69 -18.17
C ASP A 170 16.48 -20.59 -17.81
N ALA A 171 16.44 -21.13 -16.59
CA ALA A 171 15.32 -21.93 -16.10
C ALA A 171 14.05 -21.10 -15.96
N TRP A 172 14.16 -19.85 -15.48
CA TRP A 172 13.06 -18.90 -15.42
C TRP A 172 12.51 -18.58 -16.82
N ALA A 173 13.39 -18.32 -17.78
CA ALA A 173 13.02 -18.03 -19.15
C ALA A 173 12.28 -19.21 -19.80
N GLU A 174 12.73 -20.45 -19.56
CA GLU A 174 12.06 -21.65 -20.05
C GLU A 174 10.70 -21.88 -19.36
N TRP A 175 10.63 -21.68 -18.04
CA TRP A 175 9.39 -21.80 -17.28
C TRP A 175 8.28 -20.90 -17.82
N GLY A 176 8.62 -19.65 -18.12
CA GLY A 176 7.68 -18.66 -18.66
C GLY A 176 7.18 -18.97 -20.08
N ARG A 177 7.82 -19.87 -20.83
CA ARG A 177 7.33 -20.32 -22.14
C ARG A 177 6.16 -21.30 -22.03
N THR A 178 6.01 -21.96 -20.88
CA THR A 178 4.91 -22.89 -20.64
C THR A 178 3.62 -22.11 -20.39
N ASN A 179 2.59 -22.35 -21.21
CA ASN A 179 1.33 -21.62 -21.10
C ASN A 179 0.69 -21.79 -19.72
N GLY A 180 0.35 -20.67 -19.09
CA GLY A 180 -0.25 -20.63 -17.75
C GLY A 180 0.73 -20.68 -16.58
N ASN A 181 2.03 -20.82 -16.83
CA ASN A 181 3.06 -20.68 -15.82
C ASN A 181 3.46 -19.21 -15.64
N ILE A 182 3.73 -18.82 -14.40
CA ILE A 182 4.25 -17.51 -14.02
C ILE A 182 5.56 -17.71 -13.27
N GLY A 183 6.62 -17.03 -13.72
CA GLY A 183 7.92 -17.02 -13.09
C GLY A 183 8.24 -15.66 -12.47
N VAL A 184 8.63 -15.65 -11.20
CA VAL A 184 9.11 -14.46 -10.48
C VAL A 184 10.63 -14.53 -10.36
N MET A 185 11.32 -13.54 -10.93
CA MET A 185 12.79 -13.44 -10.88
C MET A 185 13.23 -12.50 -9.77
N HIS A 186 13.83 -13.06 -8.71
CA HIS A 186 14.48 -12.34 -7.61
C HIS A 186 15.89 -11.96 -8.00
N LEU A 187 16.02 -10.74 -8.52
CA LEU A 187 17.29 -10.19 -9.01
C LEU A 187 18.37 -10.14 -7.94
N HIS A 188 17.96 -9.97 -6.68
CA HIS A 188 18.86 -9.87 -5.53
C HIS A 188 18.85 -11.10 -4.63
N GLY A 189 18.24 -12.19 -5.09
CA GLY A 189 18.06 -13.42 -4.29
C GLY A 189 16.81 -13.37 -3.41
N LEU A 190 16.50 -14.50 -2.78
CA LEU A 190 15.26 -14.72 -2.07
C LEU A 190 15.51 -15.31 -0.69
N VAL A 191 14.94 -14.69 0.34
CA VAL A 191 15.05 -15.06 1.75
C VAL A 191 13.64 -15.29 2.29
N ARG A 192 13.19 -16.54 2.29
CA ARG A 192 11.88 -16.91 2.83
C ARG A 192 11.93 -17.15 4.34
N GLN A 193 10.77 -17.01 4.98
CA GLN A 193 10.59 -17.37 6.38
C GLN A 193 10.75 -18.89 6.55
N GLY A 194 11.77 -19.31 7.30
CA GLY A 194 11.99 -20.72 7.64
C GLY A 194 12.46 -21.64 6.52
N LYS A 195 12.95 -21.10 5.39
CA LYS A 195 13.61 -21.88 4.32
C LYS A 195 14.99 -21.33 4.01
N ASP A 196 15.82 -22.18 3.42
CA ASP A 196 17.13 -21.77 2.89
C ASP A 196 16.95 -20.68 1.82
N PRO A 197 17.92 -19.73 1.73
CA PRO A 197 17.86 -18.68 0.74
C PRO A 197 18.09 -19.23 -0.68
N GLU A 198 17.55 -18.53 -1.68
CA GLU A 198 17.97 -18.71 -3.08
C GLU A 198 19.06 -17.69 -3.39
N GLU A 199 20.29 -18.19 -3.52
CA GLU A 199 21.51 -17.41 -3.76
C GLU A 199 21.68 -17.02 -5.24
N PRO A 200 22.47 -15.98 -5.56
CA PRO A 200 23.19 -15.11 -4.64
C PRO A 200 22.28 -14.06 -3.98
N ILE A 201 22.49 -13.82 -2.68
CA ILE A 201 21.96 -12.64 -1.99
C ILE A 201 22.80 -11.41 -2.39
N ILE A 202 22.13 -10.36 -2.88
CA ILE A 202 22.76 -9.12 -3.35
C ILE A 202 22.20 -7.94 -2.56
N LEU A 203 22.94 -7.52 -1.55
CA LEU A 203 22.60 -6.42 -0.63
C LEU A 203 23.75 -5.42 -0.49
N THR A 204 25.00 -5.90 -0.45
CA THR A 204 26.17 -5.09 -0.12
C THR A 204 26.90 -4.55 -1.35
N GLU A 205 27.69 -3.49 -1.17
CA GLU A 205 28.48 -2.88 -2.25
C GLU A 205 29.37 -3.91 -2.98
N SER A 206 30.01 -4.82 -2.24
CA SER A 206 30.84 -5.88 -2.82
C SER A 206 30.04 -6.89 -3.66
N GLN A 207 28.82 -7.24 -3.23
CA GLN A 207 27.92 -8.13 -3.97
C GLN A 207 27.39 -7.47 -5.25
N PHE A 208 27.07 -6.18 -5.19
CA PHE A 208 26.69 -5.39 -6.37
C PHE A 208 27.82 -5.34 -7.41
N LEU A 209 29.08 -5.19 -6.97
CA LEU A 209 30.24 -5.26 -7.87
C LEU A 209 30.42 -6.65 -8.48
N LYS A 210 30.23 -7.72 -7.69
CA LYS A 210 30.44 -9.10 -8.13
C LYS A 210 29.36 -9.60 -9.10
N TYR A 211 28.10 -9.33 -8.81
CA TYR A 211 26.96 -9.91 -9.55
C TYR A 211 26.21 -8.91 -10.41
N GLY A 212 26.45 -7.61 -10.24
CA GLY A 212 25.65 -6.56 -10.89
C GLY A 212 25.68 -6.61 -12.41
N SER A 213 26.78 -7.06 -13.05
CA SER A 213 26.81 -7.24 -14.51
C SER A 213 25.77 -8.24 -15.01
N ARG A 214 25.60 -9.36 -14.30
CA ARG A 214 24.61 -10.40 -14.62
C ARG A 214 23.19 -9.91 -14.38
N VAL A 215 22.95 -9.21 -13.26
CA VAL A 215 21.65 -8.59 -12.95
C VAL A 215 21.27 -7.60 -14.05
N ARG A 216 22.19 -6.71 -14.44
CA ARG A 216 21.97 -5.72 -15.50
C ARG A 216 21.66 -6.36 -16.85
N ALA A 217 22.38 -7.42 -17.23
CA ALA A 217 22.09 -8.14 -18.47
C ALA A 217 20.68 -8.75 -18.46
N ALA A 218 20.30 -9.45 -17.38
CA ALA A 218 18.97 -10.04 -17.26
C ALA A 218 17.84 -9.00 -17.35
N ILE A 219 18.03 -7.81 -16.74
CA ILE A 219 17.08 -6.71 -16.86
C ILE A 219 17.02 -6.21 -18.30
N SER A 220 18.17 -5.87 -18.91
CA SER A 220 18.24 -5.36 -20.29
C SER A 220 17.53 -6.28 -21.27
N ASP A 221 17.81 -7.59 -21.20
CA ASP A 221 17.23 -8.59 -22.10
C ASP A 221 15.73 -8.77 -21.87
N THR A 222 15.26 -8.54 -20.65
CA THR A 222 13.84 -8.69 -20.29
C THR A 222 13.00 -7.50 -20.73
N ILE A 223 13.50 -6.28 -20.55
CA ILE A 223 12.76 -5.05 -20.83
C ILE A 223 12.81 -4.63 -22.31
N ASP A 224 13.69 -5.23 -23.10
CA ASP A 224 13.80 -4.91 -24.52
C ASP A 224 12.54 -5.38 -25.28
N GLY A 225 11.97 -4.49 -26.09
CA GLY A 225 10.72 -4.74 -26.81
C GLY A 225 9.45 -4.86 -25.96
N ALA A 226 9.51 -4.59 -24.65
CA ALA A 226 8.38 -4.80 -23.73
C ALA A 226 7.81 -3.50 -23.15
N CYS A 227 6.51 -3.48 -22.88
CA CYS A 227 5.90 -2.47 -22.03
C CYS A 227 6.32 -2.73 -20.58
N THR A 228 7.09 -1.82 -19.98
CA THR A 228 7.65 -2.04 -18.64
C THR A 228 7.04 -1.09 -17.62
N ILE A 229 6.64 -1.62 -16.46
CA ILE A 229 6.11 -0.83 -15.33
C ILE A 229 6.98 -1.07 -14.10
N PHE A 230 7.51 0.02 -13.55
CA PHE A 230 8.27 0.03 -12.30
C PHE A 230 7.33 0.41 -11.14
N VAL A 231 7.21 -0.47 -10.15
CA VAL A 231 6.27 -0.35 -9.03
C VAL A 231 6.99 -0.51 -7.70
N GLY A 232 6.82 0.45 -6.78
CA GLY A 232 7.38 0.38 -5.43
C GLY A 232 8.91 0.52 -5.36
N LEU A 233 9.51 1.22 -6.32
CA LEU A 233 10.96 1.42 -6.44
C LEU A 233 11.32 2.90 -6.24
N SER A 234 12.39 3.17 -5.51
CA SER A 234 12.95 4.51 -5.32
C SER A 234 13.85 4.97 -6.47
N MET A 235 14.04 4.14 -7.52
CA MET A 235 14.96 4.37 -8.64
C MET A 235 16.38 4.73 -8.21
N SER A 236 16.83 4.21 -7.06
CA SER A 236 18.18 4.42 -6.53
C SER A 236 19.12 3.22 -6.74
N ASP A 237 18.60 2.13 -7.30
CA ASP A 237 19.34 0.89 -7.51
C ASP A 237 20.22 0.99 -8.77
N PRO A 238 21.56 0.90 -8.65
CA PRO A 238 22.46 1.00 -9.81
C PRO A 238 22.28 -0.13 -10.82
N ASN A 239 21.80 -1.31 -10.40
CA ASN A 239 21.50 -2.41 -11.30
C ASN A 239 20.24 -2.17 -12.14
N LEU A 240 19.34 -1.28 -11.72
CA LEU A 240 18.20 -0.85 -12.54
C LEU A 240 18.56 0.33 -13.45
N ILE A 241 19.33 1.30 -12.93
CA ILE A 241 19.67 2.54 -13.67
C ILE A 241 20.56 2.26 -14.88
N GLY A 242 21.55 1.37 -14.76
CA GLY A 242 22.45 1.03 -15.87
C GLY A 242 21.73 0.53 -17.13
N PRO A 243 20.91 -0.54 -17.04
CA PRO A 243 20.12 -1.07 -18.15
C PRO A 243 19.20 -0.03 -18.79
N LEU A 244 18.52 0.78 -17.97
CA LEU A 244 17.64 1.84 -18.46
C LEU A 244 18.40 2.90 -19.26
N TYR A 245 19.55 3.34 -18.75
CA TYR A 245 20.40 4.30 -19.44
C TYR A 245 20.92 3.75 -20.78
N GLN A 246 21.38 2.49 -20.79
CA GLN A 246 21.87 1.84 -22.01
C GLN A 246 20.79 1.68 -23.08
N SER A 247 19.56 1.45 -22.66
CA SER A 247 18.41 1.23 -23.55
C SER A 247 17.49 2.45 -23.66
N ALA A 248 17.96 3.65 -23.28
CA ALA A 248 17.16 4.88 -23.32
C ALA A 248 16.69 5.24 -24.75
N LYS A 249 17.35 4.73 -25.79
CA LYS A 249 16.95 4.91 -27.20
C LYS A 249 15.85 3.94 -27.65
N SER A 250 15.46 2.96 -26.83
CA SER A 250 14.38 2.02 -27.15
C SER A 250 13.06 2.78 -27.33
N SER A 251 12.24 2.37 -28.29
CA SER A 251 10.88 2.91 -28.46
C SER A 251 9.87 2.27 -27.51
N SER A 252 10.27 1.22 -26.79
CA SER A 252 9.37 0.48 -25.89
C SER A 252 8.95 1.37 -24.72
N PRO A 253 7.64 1.45 -24.40
CA PRO A 253 7.16 2.34 -23.37
C PRO A 253 7.53 1.82 -21.97
N ARG A 254 8.04 2.72 -21.13
CA ARG A 254 8.46 2.41 -19.76
C ARG A 254 7.87 3.44 -18.81
N PHE A 255 7.25 2.96 -17.75
CA PHE A 255 6.53 3.81 -16.80
C PHE A 255 7.03 3.58 -15.38
N ALA A 256 7.12 4.64 -14.59
CA ALA A 256 7.39 4.53 -13.16
C ALA A 256 6.25 5.16 -12.37
N LEU A 257 5.67 4.39 -11.45
CA LEU A 257 4.65 4.91 -10.53
C LEU A 257 5.35 5.50 -9.31
N VAL A 258 5.22 6.81 -9.13
CA VAL A 258 5.97 7.59 -8.14
C VAL A 258 5.02 8.22 -7.13
N VAL A 259 5.24 7.95 -5.85
CA VAL A 259 4.63 8.70 -4.74
C VAL A 259 5.75 9.55 -4.11
N PRO A 260 5.74 10.88 -4.26
CA PRO A 260 6.75 11.74 -3.66
C PRO A 260 6.80 11.56 -2.14
N GLY A 261 8.01 11.42 -1.60
CA GLY A 261 8.23 11.51 -0.16
C GLY A 261 8.09 12.96 0.31
N LEU A 262 7.61 13.15 1.53
CA LEU A 262 7.73 14.45 2.22
C LEU A 262 9.10 14.51 2.88
N GLU A 263 9.91 15.48 2.47
CA GLU A 263 11.19 15.75 3.11
C GLU A 263 10.95 16.45 4.45
N ALA A 264 11.75 16.12 5.47
CA ALA A 264 11.58 16.68 6.81
C ALA A 264 11.74 18.20 6.78
N GLY A 265 10.69 18.92 7.19
CA GLY A 265 10.66 20.39 7.22
C GLY A 265 10.34 21.06 5.88
N ALA A 266 10.09 20.30 4.81
CA ALA A 266 9.61 20.84 3.53
C ALA A 266 8.08 20.81 3.46
N SER A 267 7.50 21.80 2.80
CA SER A 267 6.08 21.76 2.43
C SER A 267 5.80 20.69 1.37
N VAL A 268 4.52 20.33 1.22
CA VAL A 268 4.04 19.43 0.15
C VAL A 268 4.41 19.99 -1.23
N GLU A 269 4.30 21.31 -1.42
CA GLU A 269 4.63 21.97 -2.69
C GLU A 269 6.13 21.91 -3.01
N GLU A 270 6.99 22.18 -2.02
CA GLU A 270 8.44 22.09 -2.19
C GLU A 270 8.89 20.66 -2.49
N SER A 271 8.32 19.69 -1.78
CA SER A 271 8.59 18.26 -2.00
C SER A 271 8.13 17.83 -3.40
N ALA A 272 6.95 18.26 -3.84
CA ALA A 272 6.45 18.00 -5.19
C ALA A 272 7.34 18.63 -6.27
N ARG A 273 7.73 19.89 -6.09
CA ARG A 273 8.61 20.61 -7.02
C ARG A 273 9.96 19.92 -7.16
N TYR A 274 10.55 19.49 -6.04
CA TYR A 274 11.81 18.76 -6.04
C TYR A 274 11.68 17.39 -6.71
N ALA A 275 10.64 16.62 -6.39
CA ALA A 275 10.40 15.30 -6.96
C ALA A 275 10.16 15.36 -8.48
N ILE A 276 9.30 16.29 -8.94
CA ILE A 276 9.01 16.51 -10.36
C ILE A 276 10.25 17.01 -11.11
N GLY A 277 11.00 17.95 -10.50
CA GLY A 277 12.26 18.42 -11.08
C GLY A 277 13.28 17.31 -11.24
N SER A 278 13.41 16.43 -10.25
CA SER A 278 14.32 15.30 -10.25
C SER A 278 13.90 14.23 -11.26
N ALA A 279 12.59 14.02 -11.46
CA ALA A 279 12.08 13.03 -12.41
C ALA A 279 12.30 13.38 -13.88
N ARG A 280 12.66 14.63 -14.21
CA ARG A 280 13.15 14.99 -15.56
C ARG A 280 14.37 14.18 -15.96
N TYR A 281 15.24 13.84 -15.01
CA TYR A 281 16.35 12.92 -15.28
C TYR A 281 15.85 11.54 -15.75
N LEU A 282 14.80 11.01 -15.14
CA LEU A 282 14.21 9.72 -15.52
C LEU A 282 13.66 9.77 -16.95
N GLU A 283 12.94 10.83 -17.29
CA GLU A 283 12.41 11.05 -18.65
C GLU A 283 13.54 11.22 -19.67
N GLU A 284 14.41 12.20 -19.47
CA GLU A 284 15.39 12.63 -20.47
C GLU A 284 16.58 11.67 -20.63
N LYS A 285 16.99 10.98 -19.56
CA LYS A 285 18.21 10.16 -19.56
C LYS A 285 17.92 8.66 -19.56
N LEU A 286 16.77 8.24 -19.05
CA LEU A 286 16.43 6.83 -18.91
C LEU A 286 15.26 6.40 -19.81
N ASN A 287 14.62 7.36 -20.52
CA ASN A 287 13.39 7.14 -21.28
C ASN A 287 12.31 6.45 -20.43
N LEU A 288 12.20 6.89 -19.18
CA LEU A 288 11.24 6.40 -18.20
C LEU A 288 10.21 7.48 -17.98
N ARG A 289 8.93 7.17 -18.20
CA ARG A 289 7.81 8.10 -18.09
C ARG A 289 7.28 8.09 -16.65
N PRO A 290 7.60 9.08 -15.81
CA PRO A 290 7.15 9.10 -14.42
C PRO A 290 5.67 9.49 -14.37
N ILE A 291 4.91 8.77 -13.55
CA ILE A 291 3.51 9.05 -13.25
C ILE A 291 3.43 9.34 -11.75
N PHE A 292 3.02 10.55 -11.41
CA PHE A 292 3.02 11.04 -10.05
C PHE A 292 1.67 10.80 -9.37
N LEU A 293 1.70 10.25 -8.16
CA LEU A 293 0.53 9.89 -7.38
C LEU A 293 0.66 10.52 -5.98
N ARG A 294 -0.46 10.94 -5.40
CA ARG A 294 -0.50 11.57 -4.07
C ARG A 294 -0.41 10.55 -2.93
N SER A 295 -0.62 9.27 -3.21
CA SER A 295 -0.65 8.22 -2.19
C SER A 295 -0.31 6.85 -2.74
N TYR A 296 0.06 5.94 -1.85
CA TYR A 296 0.22 4.52 -2.19
C TYR A 296 -1.13 3.84 -2.48
N SER A 297 -2.25 4.34 -1.94
CA SER A 297 -3.58 3.85 -2.33
C SER A 297 -3.92 4.20 -3.78
N GLN A 298 -3.53 5.37 -4.28
CA GLN A 298 -3.66 5.69 -5.71
C GLN A 298 -2.77 4.81 -6.57
N LEU A 299 -1.57 4.46 -6.11
CA LEU A 299 -0.70 3.51 -6.82
C LEU A 299 -1.38 2.14 -6.94
N ASN A 300 -1.93 1.64 -5.84
CA ASN A 300 -2.72 0.41 -5.86
C ASN A 300 -3.95 0.53 -6.79
N GLN A 301 -4.63 1.67 -6.79
CA GLN A 301 -5.76 1.92 -7.68
C GLN A 301 -5.35 1.91 -9.15
N VAL A 302 -4.21 2.50 -9.53
CA VAL A 302 -3.69 2.45 -10.91
C VAL A 302 -3.52 0.99 -11.35
N ILE A 303 -2.90 0.15 -10.51
CA ILE A 303 -2.70 -1.26 -10.85
C ILE A 303 -4.03 -2.02 -10.96
N SER A 304 -4.96 -1.79 -10.04
CA SER A 304 -6.31 -2.39 -10.10
C SER A 304 -7.04 -1.98 -11.38
N ASP A 305 -6.94 -0.70 -11.75
CA ASP A 305 -7.60 -0.16 -12.93
C ASP A 305 -6.93 -0.59 -14.24
N LEU A 306 -5.63 -0.86 -14.25
CA LEU A 306 -4.99 -1.51 -15.39
C LEU A 306 -5.58 -2.89 -15.67
N ALA A 307 -5.91 -3.66 -14.61
CA ALA A 307 -6.56 -4.94 -14.77
C ALA A 307 -8.00 -4.77 -15.30
N LEU A 308 -8.75 -3.78 -14.79
CA LEU A 308 -10.08 -3.44 -15.29
C LEU A 308 -10.06 -2.99 -16.75
N ALA A 309 -9.19 -2.05 -17.11
CA ALA A 309 -9.02 -1.55 -18.48
C ALA A 309 -8.60 -2.65 -19.46
N SER A 310 -7.91 -3.69 -18.98
CA SER A 310 -7.56 -4.86 -19.78
C SER A 310 -8.76 -5.77 -20.07
N VAL A 311 -9.78 -5.81 -19.20
CA VAL A 311 -11.00 -6.62 -19.42
C VAL A 311 -12.19 -5.83 -19.96
N GLU A 312 -12.17 -4.49 -19.84
CA GLU A 312 -13.19 -3.55 -20.30
C GLU A 312 -12.56 -2.36 -21.08
N PRO A 313 -11.75 -2.60 -22.13
CA PRO A 313 -10.95 -1.56 -22.78
C PRO A 313 -11.80 -0.44 -23.40
N ASP A 314 -12.93 -0.77 -24.03
CA ASP A 314 -13.78 0.23 -24.68
C ASP A 314 -14.43 1.17 -23.67
N ARG A 315 -14.96 0.61 -22.57
CA ARG A 315 -15.59 1.38 -21.50
C ARG A 315 -14.60 2.24 -20.72
N TYR A 316 -13.35 1.78 -20.61
CA TYR A 316 -12.30 2.50 -19.89
C TYR A 316 -11.62 3.56 -20.76
N LEU A 317 -11.23 3.24 -22.00
CA LEU A 317 -10.40 4.12 -22.85
C LEU A 317 -11.19 4.95 -23.86
N THR A 318 -12.33 4.45 -24.34
CA THR A 318 -13.08 5.08 -25.44
C THR A 318 -14.29 5.86 -24.93
N ASP A 319 -15.18 5.18 -24.19
CA ASP A 319 -16.36 5.78 -23.57
C ASP A 319 -15.99 6.60 -22.33
N GLY A 320 -14.97 6.15 -21.59
CA GLY A 320 -14.50 6.82 -20.39
C GLY A 320 -15.39 6.60 -19.16
N SER A 321 -16.52 5.88 -19.29
CA SER A 321 -17.43 5.63 -18.18
C SER A 321 -16.78 4.89 -17.01
N LEU A 322 -15.75 4.07 -17.25
CA LEU A 322 -15.00 3.38 -16.18
C LEU A 322 -13.72 4.10 -15.73
N VAL A 323 -13.37 5.25 -16.32
CA VAL A 323 -12.22 6.03 -15.87
C VAL A 323 -12.39 6.39 -14.41
N TYR A 324 -11.30 6.28 -13.65
CA TYR A 324 -11.28 6.44 -12.20
C TYR A 324 -12.11 7.63 -11.68
N ASN A 325 -11.93 8.84 -12.22
CA ASN A 325 -12.63 10.04 -11.73
C ASN A 325 -14.14 9.95 -11.87
N GLU A 326 -14.60 9.60 -13.08
CA GLU A 326 -16.02 9.46 -13.38
C GLU A 326 -16.66 8.40 -12.49
N ARG A 327 -15.97 7.27 -12.30
CA ARG A 327 -16.44 6.17 -11.47
C ARG A 327 -16.42 6.52 -9.98
N LEU A 328 -15.37 7.17 -9.50
CA LEU A 328 -15.25 7.62 -8.11
C LEU A 328 -16.32 8.65 -7.78
N SER A 329 -16.54 9.64 -8.65
CA SER A 329 -17.56 10.66 -8.47
C SER A 329 -18.95 10.04 -8.31
N ARG A 330 -19.35 9.16 -9.23
CA ARG A 330 -20.62 8.42 -9.12
C ARG A 330 -20.70 7.55 -7.87
N ALA A 331 -19.62 6.83 -7.54
CA ALA A 331 -19.56 5.99 -6.34
C ALA A 331 -19.73 6.81 -5.06
N LEU A 332 -19.08 7.98 -4.98
CA LEU A 332 -19.23 8.89 -3.85
C LEU A 332 -20.63 9.47 -3.79
N ASP A 333 -21.22 9.90 -4.90
CA ASP A 333 -22.60 10.38 -4.92
C ASP A 333 -23.59 9.32 -4.41
N MET A 334 -23.41 8.06 -4.81
CA MET A 334 -24.20 6.94 -4.28
C MET A 334 -23.99 6.79 -2.76
N CYS A 335 -22.74 6.80 -2.28
CA CYS A 335 -22.43 6.66 -0.87
C CYS A 335 -23.01 7.81 -0.04
N TYR A 336 -22.82 9.06 -0.48
CA TYR A 336 -23.36 10.25 0.18
C TYR A 336 -24.90 10.23 0.21
N THR A 337 -25.54 9.81 -0.88
CA THR A 337 -26.99 9.64 -0.92
C THR A 337 -27.46 8.55 0.07
N ALA A 338 -26.75 7.42 0.14
CA ALA A 338 -27.11 6.30 1.01
C ALA A 338 -27.01 6.62 2.52
N ILE A 339 -26.18 7.60 2.89
CA ILE A 339 -26.05 8.11 4.26
C ILE A 339 -26.99 9.29 4.56
N GLY A 340 -27.80 9.71 3.58
CA GLY A 340 -28.81 10.76 3.73
C GLY A 340 -28.32 12.18 3.46
N CYS A 341 -27.20 12.35 2.75
CA CYS A 341 -26.75 13.65 2.26
C CYS A 341 -27.46 14.02 0.95
N GLY A 342 -27.82 15.30 0.80
CA GLY A 342 -28.15 15.91 -0.49
C GLY A 342 -26.92 16.18 -1.36
N PRO A 343 -27.09 16.78 -2.56
CA PRO A 343 -25.99 17.07 -3.49
C PRO A 343 -24.89 17.97 -2.93
N ASP A 344 -25.24 18.92 -2.06
CA ASP A 344 -24.31 19.92 -1.52
C ASP A 344 -23.85 19.60 -0.07
N ASP A 345 -24.40 18.56 0.55
CA ASP A 345 -24.19 18.23 1.96
C ASP A 345 -22.90 17.43 2.18
N TRP A 346 -22.03 17.88 3.07
CA TRP A 346 -20.76 17.18 3.35
C TRP A 346 -20.89 16.08 4.39
N VAL A 347 -21.98 16.13 5.17
CA VAL A 347 -22.32 15.20 6.24
C VAL A 347 -23.85 15.17 6.41
N PRO A 348 -24.44 14.04 6.81
CA PRO A 348 -25.86 13.99 7.11
C PRO A 348 -26.14 14.73 8.43
N TYR A 349 -27.23 15.49 8.47
CA TYR A 349 -27.65 16.27 9.64
C TYR A 349 -29.15 16.06 9.92
N GLY A 350 -29.66 16.65 11.00
CA GLY A 350 -31.06 16.47 11.40
C GLY A 350 -31.42 14.99 11.60
N GLU A 351 -32.60 14.59 11.11
CA GLU A 351 -33.09 13.20 11.22
C GLU A 351 -32.23 12.20 10.43
N ALA A 352 -31.73 12.59 9.25
CA ALA A 352 -30.85 11.74 8.45
C ALA A 352 -29.53 11.47 9.19
N GLY A 353 -28.96 12.51 9.82
CA GLY A 353 -27.78 12.37 10.67
C GLY A 353 -28.02 11.43 11.86
N VAL A 354 -29.16 11.56 12.54
CA VAL A 354 -29.53 10.65 13.64
C VAL A 354 -29.62 9.20 13.14
N ALA A 355 -30.39 8.95 12.08
CA ALA A 355 -30.58 7.62 11.52
C ALA A 355 -29.25 6.99 11.06
N PHE A 356 -28.35 7.80 10.47
CA PHE A 356 -27.04 7.33 10.04
C PHE A 356 -26.13 6.94 11.20
N ASN A 357 -26.06 7.77 12.26
CA ASN A 357 -25.26 7.46 13.44
C ASN A 357 -25.82 6.22 14.20
N ASP A 358 -27.15 6.05 14.23
CA ASP A 358 -27.79 4.85 14.76
C ASP A 358 -27.44 3.60 13.93
N ARG A 359 -27.36 3.71 12.60
CA ARG A 359 -26.91 2.62 11.72
C ARG A 359 -25.46 2.24 12.00
N LEU A 360 -24.56 3.20 12.22
CA LEU A 360 -23.18 2.93 12.65
C LEU A 360 -23.13 2.22 14.01
N TYR A 361 -23.99 2.62 14.96
CA TYR A 361 -24.12 1.94 16.24
C TYR A 361 -24.63 0.51 16.10
N GLN A 362 -25.62 0.28 15.24
CA GLN A 362 -26.09 -1.06 14.90
C GLN A 362 -24.98 -1.90 14.27
N ALA A 363 -24.24 -1.35 13.30
CA ALA A 363 -23.13 -2.03 12.63
C ALA A 363 -22.02 -2.44 13.61
N LEU A 364 -21.70 -1.57 14.58
CA LEU A 364 -20.74 -1.87 15.64
C LEU A 364 -21.17 -3.07 16.49
N ASN A 365 -22.47 -3.19 16.78
CA ASN A 365 -23.04 -4.16 17.72
C ASN A 365 -23.67 -5.40 17.05
N ALA A 366 -23.78 -5.43 15.71
CA ALA A 366 -24.44 -6.50 14.99
C ALA A 366 -23.72 -7.85 15.20
N PRO A 367 -24.40 -9.00 15.01
CA PRO A 367 -23.74 -10.29 14.97
C PRO A 367 -22.62 -10.32 13.93
N GLY A 368 -21.40 -10.67 14.35
CA GLY A 368 -20.20 -10.60 13.49
C GLY A 368 -19.66 -9.19 13.23
N GLY A 369 -20.25 -8.16 13.84
CA GLY A 369 -19.73 -6.79 13.86
C GLY A 369 -18.52 -6.65 14.81
N PRO A 370 -17.81 -5.51 14.77
CA PRO A 370 -16.54 -5.35 15.47
C PRO A 370 -16.63 -5.60 16.98
N LEU A 371 -17.66 -5.10 17.67
CA LEU A 371 -17.78 -5.30 19.11
C LEU A 371 -18.17 -6.74 19.47
N ASP A 372 -18.97 -7.41 18.64
CA ASP A 372 -19.31 -8.82 18.81
C ASP A 372 -18.07 -9.72 18.67
N VAL A 373 -17.25 -9.46 17.64
CA VAL A 373 -15.94 -10.11 17.45
C VAL A 373 -15.05 -9.92 18.69
N LEU A 374 -14.90 -8.69 19.17
CA LEU A 374 -14.07 -8.43 20.35
C LEU A 374 -14.62 -9.07 21.63
N LYS A 375 -15.94 -9.08 21.83
CA LYS A 375 -16.58 -9.76 22.98
C LYS A 375 -16.34 -11.26 22.95
N ARG A 376 -16.47 -11.90 21.79
CA ARG A 376 -16.19 -13.34 21.62
C ARG A 376 -14.71 -13.67 21.84
N LEU A 377 -13.81 -12.77 21.46
CA LEU A 377 -12.36 -12.96 21.61
C LEU A 377 -11.83 -12.61 23.01
N SER A 378 -12.49 -11.72 23.75
CA SER A 378 -12.04 -11.25 25.07
C SER A 378 -11.69 -12.36 26.07
N PRO A 379 -12.43 -13.49 26.16
CA PRO A 379 -12.07 -14.59 27.04
C PRO A 379 -10.70 -15.22 26.77
N LEU A 380 -10.21 -15.10 25.53
CA LEU A 380 -8.89 -15.62 25.14
C LEU A 380 -7.74 -14.68 25.56
N TYR A 381 -8.06 -13.43 25.95
CA TYR A 381 -7.07 -12.36 26.16
C TYR A 381 -7.22 -11.65 27.53
N ARG A 382 -7.33 -12.46 28.59
CA ARG A 382 -7.44 -12.06 30.01
C ARG A 382 -8.79 -11.50 30.44
N ASN A 383 -9.88 -11.83 29.75
CA ASN A 383 -11.24 -11.37 30.09
C ASN A 383 -11.30 -9.83 30.22
N THR A 384 -10.72 -9.10 29.28
CA THR A 384 -10.82 -7.63 29.26
C THR A 384 -12.29 -7.22 29.35
N LYS A 385 -12.64 -6.43 30.36
CA LYS A 385 -13.99 -5.92 30.55
C LYS A 385 -14.31 -4.94 29.42
N LEU A 386 -15.20 -5.33 28.51
CA LEU A 386 -15.64 -4.48 27.41
C LEU A 386 -16.95 -3.80 27.79
N GLY A 387 -17.02 -2.48 27.60
CA GLY A 387 -18.18 -1.66 27.84
C GLY A 387 -18.39 -1.23 29.30
N GLY A 388 -19.16 -0.16 29.46
CA GLY A 388 -19.62 0.35 30.76
C GLY A 388 -18.54 1.10 31.56
N PRO A 389 -18.88 1.52 32.80
CA PRO A 389 -17.96 2.24 33.67
C PRO A 389 -16.73 1.38 34.02
N GLY A 390 -15.53 1.90 33.74
CA GLY A 390 -14.25 1.23 33.98
C GLY A 390 -13.95 0.06 33.02
N GLY A 391 -14.68 -0.07 31.91
CA GLY A 391 -14.37 -1.01 30.83
C GLY A 391 -13.80 -0.30 29.60
N GLU A 392 -13.25 -1.09 28.68
CA GLU A 392 -12.85 -0.61 27.35
C GLU A 392 -14.09 -0.35 26.49
N ASN A 393 -14.24 0.88 26.02
CA ASN A 393 -15.36 1.28 25.16
C ASN A 393 -14.87 1.56 23.75
N PHE A 394 -15.75 1.36 22.77
CA PHE A 394 -15.42 1.50 21.35
C PHE A 394 -16.38 2.42 20.62
N GLY A 395 -15.85 3.14 19.63
CA GLY A 395 -16.61 3.98 18.72
C GLY A 395 -16.23 3.70 17.27
N LEU A 396 -17.23 3.46 16.43
CA LEU A 396 -17.06 3.28 14.99
C LEU A 396 -17.25 4.63 14.29
N SER A 397 -16.36 5.02 13.38
CA SER A 397 -16.56 6.21 12.56
C SER A 397 -16.27 5.92 11.10
N LEU A 398 -17.10 6.47 10.21
CA LEU A 398 -16.92 6.38 8.76
C LEU A 398 -16.34 7.69 8.23
N TRP A 399 -15.33 7.55 7.37
CA TRP A 399 -14.67 8.63 6.67
C TRP A 399 -14.80 8.38 5.17
N LEU A 400 -15.34 9.34 4.44
CA LEU A 400 -15.45 9.25 2.98
C LEU A 400 -14.54 10.26 2.31
N ARG A 401 -14.06 9.93 1.11
CA ARG A 401 -13.44 10.90 0.21
C ARG A 401 -14.40 12.04 -0.04
N THR A 402 -13.89 13.26 0.00
CA THR A 402 -14.67 14.46 -0.30
C THR A 402 -15.18 14.41 -1.74
N ARG A 403 -16.43 14.84 -1.94
CA ARG A 403 -16.97 15.10 -3.28
C ARG A 403 -16.29 16.32 -3.86
N GLU A 404 -16.02 16.30 -5.16
CA GLU A 404 -15.54 17.48 -5.86
C GLU A 404 -16.69 18.49 -5.94
N SER A 405 -16.50 19.67 -5.35
CA SER A 405 -17.42 20.80 -5.52
C SER A 405 -16.83 21.80 -6.51
N LEU A 406 -17.68 22.39 -7.36
CA LEU A 406 -17.29 23.48 -8.27
C LEU A 406 -16.64 24.68 -7.55
N ALA A 407 -16.87 24.85 -6.24
CA ALA A 407 -16.39 25.97 -5.45
C ALA A 407 -15.03 25.74 -4.75
N THR A 408 -14.60 24.48 -4.61
CA THR A 408 -13.37 24.13 -3.88
C THR A 408 -12.37 23.49 -4.82
N ARG A 409 -11.08 23.82 -4.67
CA ARG A 409 -9.98 23.10 -5.35
C ARG A 409 -10.14 21.59 -5.12
N GLU A 410 -9.75 20.77 -6.09
CA GLU A 410 -9.85 19.30 -6.03
C GLU A 410 -9.08 18.76 -4.80
N SER A 411 -9.79 18.56 -3.70
CA SER A 411 -9.19 18.21 -2.42
C SER A 411 -8.98 16.70 -2.34
N TYR A 412 -7.72 16.27 -2.21
CA TYR A 412 -7.40 14.88 -1.91
C TYR A 412 -7.49 14.69 -0.39
N SER A 413 -8.72 14.69 0.13
CA SER A 413 -9.04 14.71 1.56
C SER A 413 -10.12 13.68 1.91
N LEU A 414 -10.35 13.53 3.22
CA LEU A 414 -11.43 12.75 3.80
C LEU A 414 -12.32 13.65 4.65
N CYS A 415 -13.62 13.37 4.67
CA CYS A 415 -14.58 13.93 5.59
C CYS A 415 -15.06 12.84 6.56
N MET A 416 -15.07 13.11 7.87
CA MET A 416 -15.75 12.24 8.83
C MET A 416 -17.27 12.44 8.68
N VAL A 417 -17.97 11.44 8.16
CA VAL A 417 -19.40 11.55 7.84
C VAL A 417 -20.33 11.08 8.96
N GLY A 418 -19.80 10.40 9.99
CA GLY A 418 -20.56 10.04 11.18
C GLY A 418 -19.80 9.14 12.14
N THR A 419 -20.40 8.92 13.32
CA THR A 419 -19.84 8.10 14.39
C THR A 419 -20.93 7.40 15.21
N SER A 420 -20.64 6.19 15.69
CA SER A 420 -21.54 5.44 16.57
C SER A 420 -21.55 5.94 18.02
N ALA A 421 -20.67 6.87 18.39
CA ALA A 421 -20.45 7.25 19.79
C ALA A 421 -21.31 8.45 20.24
N PHE A 422 -21.72 9.30 19.30
CA PHE A 422 -22.53 10.47 19.56
C PHE A 422 -23.25 10.90 18.28
N THR A 423 -24.39 11.56 18.45
CA THR A 423 -25.21 12.03 17.33
C THR A 423 -25.03 13.52 17.14
N HIS A 424 -24.81 13.92 15.89
CA HIS A 424 -24.73 15.32 15.52
C HIS A 424 -26.05 15.80 14.94
N ARG A 425 -26.53 16.93 15.45
CA ARG A 425 -27.77 17.55 14.97
C ARG A 425 -27.52 18.64 13.93
N GLU A 426 -26.34 19.26 13.98
CA GLU A 426 -25.94 20.40 13.16
C GLU A 426 -24.67 20.08 12.35
N GLU A 427 -24.62 20.50 11.10
CA GLU A 427 -23.52 20.22 10.16
C GLU A 427 -22.15 20.71 10.68
N TRP A 428 -22.10 21.92 11.25
CA TRP A 428 -20.88 22.55 11.74
C TRP A 428 -20.20 21.76 12.87
N SER A 429 -20.95 20.88 13.55
CA SER A 429 -20.43 20.07 14.66
C SER A 429 -19.66 18.83 14.21
N MET A 430 -19.75 18.43 12.94
CA MET A 430 -18.98 17.30 12.35
C MET A 430 -18.00 17.68 11.27
N ARG A 431 -18.13 18.86 10.65
CA ARG A 431 -17.34 19.19 9.47
C ARG A 431 -15.84 19.12 9.77
N ARG A 432 -15.25 17.97 9.43
CA ARG A 432 -13.85 17.64 9.67
C ARG A 432 -13.27 17.07 8.40
N GLU A 433 -12.84 18.00 7.55
CA GLU A 433 -12.07 17.67 6.37
C GLU A 433 -10.60 17.53 6.76
N VAL A 434 -9.98 16.43 6.34
CA VAL A 434 -8.61 16.09 6.65
C VAL A 434 -7.87 15.74 5.37
N PRO A 435 -6.74 16.39 5.05
CA PRO A 435 -5.94 16.04 3.89
C PRO A 435 -5.37 14.62 4.04
N VAL A 436 -5.34 13.88 2.93
CA VAL A 436 -4.67 12.58 2.86
C VAL A 436 -3.20 12.82 2.51
N SER A 437 -2.34 12.73 3.52
CA SER A 437 -0.90 12.92 3.40
C SER A 437 -0.14 11.97 4.33
N ALA A 438 1.18 11.86 4.18
CA ALA A 438 2.00 10.99 5.03
C ALA A 438 2.12 11.50 6.47
N ASP A 439 2.05 12.82 6.67
CA ASP A 439 2.26 13.56 7.92
C ASP A 439 0.96 13.87 8.68
N THR A 440 -0.20 13.49 8.12
CA THR A 440 -1.49 13.70 8.79
C THR A 440 -1.54 12.95 10.13
N PRO A 441 -2.02 13.57 11.22
CA PRO A 441 -2.14 12.90 12.52
C PRO A 441 -3.35 11.95 12.58
N PHE A 442 -4.10 11.84 11.49
CA PHE A 442 -5.34 11.09 11.42
C PHE A 442 -5.12 9.70 10.85
N SER A 443 -5.29 8.66 11.65
CA SER A 443 -5.09 7.28 11.20
C SER A 443 -6.02 6.88 10.03
N ALA A 444 -7.22 7.47 9.92
CA ALA A 444 -8.08 7.31 8.75
C ALA A 444 -7.41 7.80 7.46
N ALA A 445 -6.84 9.01 7.48
CA ALA A 445 -6.15 9.58 6.35
C ALA A 445 -4.82 8.87 6.08
N GLN A 446 -4.08 8.46 7.12
CA GLN A 446 -2.89 7.62 6.97
C GLN A 446 -3.23 6.27 6.31
N ALA A 447 -4.37 5.65 6.65
CA ALA A 447 -4.79 4.40 6.04
C ALA A 447 -5.01 4.54 4.53
N ILE A 448 -5.60 5.66 4.09
CA ILE A 448 -5.77 5.97 2.67
C ILE A 448 -4.47 6.43 2.03
N PHE A 449 -3.59 7.13 2.75
CA PHE A 449 -2.29 7.47 2.20
C PHE A 449 -1.46 6.22 1.91
N GLN A 450 -1.42 5.27 2.86
CA GLN A 450 -0.64 4.04 2.76
C GLN A 450 -1.34 2.92 1.98
N GLY A 451 -2.66 3.03 1.73
CA GLY A 451 -3.47 1.95 1.16
C GLY A 451 -3.46 0.68 2.03
N SER A 452 -3.33 0.83 3.34
CA SER A 452 -3.28 -0.28 4.31
C SER A 452 -3.90 0.11 5.63
N ARG A 453 -4.29 -0.91 6.41
CA ARG A 453 -4.73 -0.74 7.78
C ARG A 453 -3.69 -0.05 8.65
N GLN A 454 -4.13 0.86 9.51
CA GLN A 454 -3.30 1.58 10.49
C GLN A 454 -3.75 1.26 11.91
N VAL A 455 -2.79 1.17 12.82
CA VAL A 455 -3.02 1.04 14.26
C VAL A 455 -2.15 2.05 14.95
N ALA A 456 -2.76 2.94 15.72
CA ALA A 456 -2.03 3.99 16.40
C ALA A 456 -2.70 4.37 17.72
N ASN A 457 -1.89 4.78 18.68
CA ASN A 457 -2.37 5.52 19.83
C ASN A 457 -2.77 6.93 19.38
N VAL A 458 -3.91 7.42 19.86
CA VAL A 458 -4.44 8.75 19.56
C VAL A 458 -3.89 9.71 20.60
N VAL A 459 -3.25 10.78 20.15
CA VAL A 459 -2.81 11.86 21.04
C VAL A 459 -4.06 12.60 21.54
N PRO A 460 -4.29 12.66 22.87
CA PRO A 460 -5.44 13.37 23.41
C PRO A 460 -5.48 14.81 22.93
N SER A 461 -6.61 15.22 22.38
CA SER A 461 -6.88 16.59 21.95
C SER A 461 -8.20 17.07 22.57
N PRO A 462 -8.48 18.39 22.60
CA PRO A 462 -9.76 18.90 23.07
C PRO A 462 -10.98 18.26 22.37
N THR A 463 -10.81 17.76 21.15
CA THR A 463 -11.86 17.11 20.34
C THR A 463 -11.84 15.58 20.37
N SER A 464 -10.85 14.97 21.04
CA SER A 464 -10.66 13.50 21.12
C SER A 464 -10.32 13.04 22.53
N GLN A 465 -10.85 13.70 23.57
CA GLN A 465 -10.43 13.46 24.96
C GLN A 465 -10.66 12.03 25.45
N ILE A 466 -11.62 11.30 24.85
CA ILE A 466 -12.00 9.96 25.30
C ILE A 466 -11.25 8.83 24.57
N TRP A 467 -10.77 9.06 23.35
CA TRP A 467 -10.14 8.03 22.53
C TRP A 467 -8.64 8.02 22.73
N ARG A 468 -8.08 6.85 23.01
CA ARG A 468 -6.65 6.64 23.23
C ARG A 468 -6.00 5.77 22.17
N GLY A 469 -6.79 5.01 21.41
CA GLY A 469 -6.30 4.14 20.36
C GLY A 469 -7.27 4.06 19.21
N VAL A 470 -6.74 3.78 18.01
CA VAL A 470 -7.54 3.66 16.80
C VAL A 470 -6.98 2.56 15.90
N VAL A 471 -7.90 1.80 15.32
CA VAL A 471 -7.65 0.97 14.15
C VAL A 471 -8.37 1.59 12.96
N ALA A 472 -7.68 1.85 11.87
CA ALA A 472 -8.25 2.39 10.64
C ALA A 472 -8.03 1.40 9.50
N ALA A 473 -9.03 1.23 8.63
CA ALA A 473 -8.94 0.39 7.44
C ALA A 473 -9.53 1.14 6.21
N PRO A 474 -8.91 1.03 5.02
CA PRO A 474 -9.53 1.51 3.79
C PRO A 474 -10.87 0.82 3.53
N VAL A 475 -11.86 1.58 3.06
CA VAL A 475 -13.16 1.09 2.61
C VAL A 475 -13.11 0.94 1.10
N LEU A 476 -13.36 -0.29 0.66
CA LEU A 476 -13.41 -0.64 -0.75
C LEU A 476 -14.86 -0.81 -1.19
N LEU A 477 -15.21 -0.20 -2.32
CA LEU A 477 -16.45 -0.45 -3.04
C LEU A 477 -16.13 -1.36 -4.24
N VAL A 478 -16.92 -2.42 -4.40
CA VAL A 478 -16.75 -3.41 -5.48
C VAL A 478 -17.91 -3.32 -6.46
N ALA A 479 -17.65 -3.63 -7.74
CA ALA A 479 -18.67 -3.69 -8.81
C ALA A 479 -19.54 -2.43 -8.96
N SER A 480 -18.97 -1.24 -8.67
CA SER A 480 -19.70 0.04 -8.72
C SER A 480 -20.11 0.49 -10.12
N GLY A 481 -19.40 0.03 -11.15
CA GLY A 481 -19.59 0.39 -12.55
C GLY A 481 -19.41 -0.79 -13.52
N SER A 482 -18.80 -1.90 -13.12
CA SER A 482 -18.72 -3.13 -13.91
C SER A 482 -18.82 -4.40 -13.06
N ASP A 483 -19.65 -5.35 -13.51
CA ASP A 483 -19.81 -6.69 -12.91
C ASP A 483 -18.80 -7.71 -13.45
N LYS A 484 -17.78 -7.26 -14.20
CA LYS A 484 -16.75 -8.17 -14.73
C LYS A 484 -15.91 -8.73 -13.59
N ASN A 485 -15.66 -10.03 -13.66
CA ASN A 485 -14.81 -10.74 -12.72
C ASN A 485 -13.52 -11.23 -13.37
N ILE A 486 -12.43 -11.23 -12.60
CA ILE A 486 -11.13 -11.80 -12.93
C ILE A 486 -10.87 -12.93 -11.94
N ASN A 487 -10.89 -14.18 -12.42
CA ASN A 487 -10.79 -15.37 -11.56
C ASN A 487 -11.85 -15.45 -10.44
N GLY A 488 -13.08 -15.00 -10.72
CA GLY A 488 -14.18 -15.00 -9.74
C GLY A 488 -14.22 -13.77 -8.81
N GLU A 489 -13.18 -12.94 -8.82
CA GLU A 489 -13.11 -11.71 -8.03
C GLU A 489 -13.54 -10.48 -8.87
N PRO A 490 -14.23 -9.48 -8.31
CA PRO A 490 -14.59 -8.25 -9.02
C PRO A 490 -13.36 -7.55 -9.63
N ALA A 491 -13.44 -7.21 -10.92
CA ALA A 491 -12.42 -6.41 -11.59
C ALA A 491 -12.50 -4.95 -11.14
N ASP A 492 -13.72 -4.45 -10.94
CA ASP A 492 -14.01 -3.09 -10.50
C ASP A 492 -13.95 -2.99 -8.97
N ILE A 493 -12.88 -2.35 -8.49
CA ILE A 493 -12.66 -2.06 -7.07
C ILE A 493 -12.22 -0.60 -6.94
N LEU A 494 -12.87 0.14 -6.05
CA LEU A 494 -12.57 1.54 -5.75
C LEU A 494 -12.32 1.74 -4.27
N THR A 495 -11.30 2.53 -3.92
CA THR A 495 -11.10 2.99 -2.54
C THR A 495 -11.83 4.31 -2.32
N ILE A 496 -12.89 4.32 -1.51
CA ILE A 496 -13.80 5.46 -1.35
C ILE A 496 -13.65 6.21 -0.03
N GLY A 497 -12.86 5.68 0.91
CA GLY A 497 -12.78 6.23 2.26
C GLY A 497 -12.11 5.28 3.24
N ALA A 498 -12.24 5.53 4.53
CA ALA A 498 -11.75 4.69 5.60
C ALA A 498 -12.81 4.49 6.69
N ILE A 499 -12.76 3.34 7.36
CA ILE A 499 -13.53 3.08 8.58
C ILE A 499 -12.57 2.97 9.76
N THR A 500 -12.97 3.54 10.90
CA THR A 500 -12.16 3.56 12.11
C THR A 500 -12.89 2.94 13.29
N LEU A 501 -12.19 2.12 14.05
CA LEU A 501 -12.59 1.63 15.36
C LEU A 501 -11.71 2.30 16.41
N ASN A 502 -12.30 3.23 17.16
CA ASN A 502 -11.66 3.97 18.23
C ASN A 502 -11.85 3.22 19.54
N SER A 503 -10.81 3.15 20.36
CA SER A 503 -10.82 2.55 21.70
C SER A 503 -10.49 3.62 22.75
N THR A 504 -11.10 3.50 23.92
CA THR A 504 -10.72 4.29 25.10
C THR A 504 -9.40 3.85 25.72
N HIS A 505 -8.76 2.81 25.18
CA HIS A 505 -7.50 2.22 25.65
C HIS A 505 -6.42 2.32 24.56
N LEU A 506 -5.15 2.16 24.96
CA LEU A 506 -4.00 2.20 24.06
C LEU A 506 -3.92 0.91 23.23
N VAL A 507 -3.73 1.04 21.93
CA VAL A 507 -3.66 -0.08 20.97
C VAL A 507 -2.24 -0.44 20.55
N THR A 508 -1.25 0.40 20.89
CA THR A 508 0.18 0.15 20.69
C THR A 508 0.98 0.47 21.95
N ASP A 509 2.27 0.15 21.96
CA ASP A 509 3.21 0.66 22.98
C ASP A 509 3.32 2.18 22.96
N LEU A 510 3.84 2.77 24.04
CA LEU A 510 4.17 4.18 24.10
C LEU A 510 5.40 4.48 23.21
N GLU A 511 5.53 5.72 22.74
CA GLU A 511 6.58 6.13 21.80
C GLU A 511 8.02 5.91 22.33
N ASP A 512 8.20 5.85 23.65
CA ASP A 512 9.48 5.55 24.30
C ASP A 512 9.75 4.05 24.48
N GLY A 513 8.88 3.20 23.91
CA GLY A 513 8.96 1.74 24.01
C GLY A 513 8.55 1.20 25.38
N LYS A 514 8.04 2.04 26.30
CA LYS A 514 7.51 1.56 27.57
C LYS A 514 6.18 0.86 27.35
N GLU A 515 6.03 -0.29 27.99
CA GLU A 515 4.74 -0.96 28.06
C GLU A 515 3.76 -0.09 28.86
N PRO A 516 2.56 0.18 28.31
CA PRO A 516 1.52 0.87 29.06
C PRO A 516 0.99 -0.01 30.20
N ASP A 517 0.34 0.62 31.18
CA ASP A 517 -0.34 -0.10 32.26
C ASP A 517 -1.28 -1.17 31.64
N PRO A 518 -1.20 -2.44 32.08
CA PRO A 518 -2.08 -3.50 31.61
C PRO A 518 -3.58 -3.16 31.61
N GLU A 519 -4.03 -2.31 32.54
CA GLU A 519 -5.42 -1.85 32.61
C GLU A 519 -5.77 -0.80 31.55
N GLU A 520 -4.77 -0.12 30.99
CA GLU A 520 -4.93 0.87 29.92
C GLU A 520 -4.71 0.30 28.51
N VAL A 521 -4.39 -1.00 28.42
CA VAL A 521 -4.10 -1.69 27.16
C VAL A 521 -5.37 -2.28 26.56
N SER A 522 -5.65 -1.89 25.33
CA SER A 522 -6.75 -2.40 24.52
C SER A 522 -6.61 -3.90 24.27
N ILE A 523 -7.75 -4.60 24.22
CA ILE A 523 -7.82 -5.96 23.68
C ILE A 523 -7.21 -6.07 22.28
N ILE A 524 -7.31 -5.02 21.45
CA ILE A 524 -6.83 -5.00 20.07
C ILE A 524 -5.33 -5.29 20.00
N LYS A 525 -4.54 -4.67 20.89
CA LYS A 525 -3.07 -4.88 20.97
C LYS A 525 -2.72 -6.35 21.25
N ARG A 526 -3.61 -7.07 21.93
CA ARG A 526 -3.39 -8.45 22.38
C ARG A 526 -3.76 -9.48 21.30
N LEU A 527 -4.47 -9.07 20.25
CA LEU A 527 -4.95 -9.98 19.22
C LEU A 527 -3.79 -10.61 18.45
N LYS A 528 -3.83 -11.93 18.32
CA LYS A 528 -3.01 -12.66 17.34
C LYS A 528 -3.46 -12.30 15.91
N ALA A 529 -2.56 -12.47 14.94
CA ALA A 529 -2.78 -12.10 13.54
C ALA A 529 -4.14 -12.57 12.97
N ALA A 530 -4.49 -13.85 13.13
CA ALA A 530 -5.76 -14.38 12.62
C ALA A 530 -7.01 -13.71 13.23
N HIS A 531 -6.98 -13.39 14.53
CA HIS A 531 -8.10 -12.71 15.20
C HIS A 531 -8.13 -11.22 14.86
N TYR A 532 -6.97 -10.64 14.57
CA TYR A 532 -6.87 -9.27 14.09
C TYR A 532 -7.42 -9.15 12.66
N ASP A 533 -7.12 -10.12 11.78
CA ASP A 533 -7.70 -10.19 10.44
C ASP A 533 -9.23 -10.37 10.49
N GLU A 534 -9.72 -11.17 11.43
CA GLU A 534 -11.16 -11.31 11.70
C GLU A 534 -11.81 -9.97 12.12
N LEU A 535 -11.15 -9.20 12.99
CA LEU A 535 -11.59 -7.85 13.36
C LEU A 535 -11.62 -6.92 12.14
N ILE A 536 -10.59 -6.91 11.30
CA ILE A 536 -10.57 -6.10 10.08
C ILE A 536 -11.69 -6.50 9.12
N GLY A 537 -11.95 -7.80 8.95
CA GLY A 537 -13.08 -8.29 8.15
C GLY A 537 -14.43 -7.80 8.67
N SER A 538 -14.61 -7.70 10.00
CA SER A 538 -15.83 -7.14 10.59
C SER A 538 -15.99 -5.63 10.34
N LEU A 539 -14.88 -4.88 10.23
CA LEU A 539 -14.93 -3.45 9.89
C LEU A 539 -15.37 -3.23 8.44
N GLN A 540 -14.88 -4.04 7.51
CA GLN A 540 -15.31 -3.97 6.11
C GLN A 540 -16.81 -4.27 5.99
N LYS A 541 -17.29 -5.33 6.66
CA LYS A 541 -18.74 -5.65 6.72
C LYS A 541 -19.57 -4.53 7.35
N ALA A 542 -19.04 -3.87 8.38
CA ALA A 542 -19.72 -2.73 8.99
C ALA A 542 -19.80 -1.53 8.03
N ALA A 543 -18.75 -1.28 7.24
CA ALA A 543 -18.78 -0.25 6.21
C ALA A 543 -19.82 -0.56 5.12
N GLU A 544 -19.86 -1.80 4.64
CA GLU A 544 -20.84 -2.29 3.66
C GLU A 544 -22.27 -2.13 4.17
N PHE A 545 -22.58 -2.62 5.37
CA PHE A 545 -23.91 -2.48 5.98
C PHE A 545 -24.37 -1.02 6.11
N VAL A 546 -23.43 -0.11 6.34
CA VAL A 546 -23.75 1.31 6.54
C VAL A 546 -23.98 2.03 5.21
N LEU A 547 -23.23 1.67 4.17
CA LEU A 547 -23.28 2.26 2.84
C LEU A 547 -24.33 1.63 1.90
N ASP A 548 -24.76 0.41 2.19
CA ASP A 548 -25.80 -0.30 1.46
C ASP A 548 -26.74 -1.02 2.47
N PRO A 549 -27.83 -0.36 2.90
CA PRO A 549 -28.72 -0.92 3.91
C PRO A 549 -29.63 -2.06 3.39
N GLY A 550 -29.58 -2.37 2.09
CA GLY A 550 -30.44 -3.38 1.44
C GLY A 550 -31.70 -2.83 0.79
#